data_AF-A0A7M7G5A8-F1
#
_entry.id   AF-A0A7M7G5A8-F1
#
_cell.length_a   1.000
_cell.length_b   1.000
_cell.length_c   1.000
_cell.angle_alpha   90.00
_cell.angle_beta   90.00
_cell.angle_gamma   90.00
#
_symmetry.space_group_name_H-M   'P 1'
#
loop_
_entity.id
_entity.type
_entity.pdbx_description
1 polymer ?
#
loop_
_entity_poly.entity_id
_entity_poly.type
_entity_poly.pdbx_seq_one_letter_code
_entity_poly.pdbx_strand_id
1 'polypeptide(L)'
;MFGTLRDKFQSMQEGLSASIRGLTLAEASAKPKKLVNTRNVNYDAGADMLHHFQMEWNTLHELAEENAQKAQEADALIATIHEKLELQWNSIATLNSTLASIPKINNTIQELMDQIGSLQEMFEEVDNAVFELEDLQEILDLQSSQLDHRFQLALYKEKKLSELKHVREKLASEHAEKVLRHEREQEKLLRERQETFEEAFKEELNEYKKTGSVPKTPSNSQKGPSLEEIVLDSDSADYDEFLKE
;
A
#
# COMPACT_ATOMS: atom_id res chain seq x y z
N MET A 1 72.81 -17.82 45.23
CA MET A 1 72.63 -18.54 46.50
C MET A 1 72.88 -20.06 46.36
N PHE A 2 73.98 -20.45 45.69
CA PHE A 2 74.40 -21.87 45.56
C PHE A 2 75.79 -22.14 46.17
N GLY A 3 76.59 -21.10 46.45
CA GLY A 3 77.90 -21.23 47.10
C GLY A 3 77.80 -21.68 48.56
N THR A 4 76.83 -21.14 49.31
CA THR A 4 76.57 -21.49 50.72
C THR A 4 76.14 -22.94 50.93
N LEU A 5 75.54 -23.58 49.93
CA LEU A 5 75.18 -25.01 50.00
C LEU A 5 76.39 -25.90 49.71
N ARG A 6 77.25 -25.51 48.76
CA ARG A 6 78.49 -26.20 48.42
C ARG A 6 79.49 -26.17 49.58
N ASP A 7 79.66 -25.02 50.23
CA ASP A 7 80.55 -24.89 51.38
C ASP A 7 80.08 -25.74 52.58
N LYS A 8 78.76 -25.86 52.78
CA LYS A 8 78.18 -26.75 53.80
C LYS A 8 78.43 -28.23 53.47
N PHE A 9 78.31 -28.63 52.20
CA PHE A 9 78.57 -30.00 51.79
C PHE A 9 80.07 -30.35 51.91
N GLN A 10 80.95 -29.43 51.53
CA GLN A 10 82.40 -29.57 51.70
C GLN A 10 82.77 -29.71 53.19
N SER A 11 82.18 -28.86 54.05
CA SER A 11 82.39 -28.92 55.51
C SER A 11 81.88 -30.23 56.14
N MET A 12 80.75 -30.78 55.68
CA MET A 12 80.29 -32.09 56.15
C MET A 12 81.19 -33.22 55.68
N GLN A 13 81.70 -33.16 54.44
CA GLN A 13 82.59 -34.17 53.89
C GLN A 13 83.96 -34.17 54.60
N GLU A 14 84.48 -32.99 54.94
CA GLU A 14 85.69 -32.83 55.75
C GLU A 14 85.47 -33.28 57.20
N GLY A 15 84.31 -32.96 57.79
CA GLY A 15 83.94 -33.42 59.14
C GLY A 15 83.85 -34.96 59.24
N LEU A 16 83.28 -35.61 58.24
CA LEU A 16 83.23 -37.08 58.16
C LEU A 16 84.63 -37.67 57.93
N SER A 17 85.43 -37.08 57.05
CA SER A 17 86.81 -37.55 56.78
C SER A 17 87.73 -37.39 58.00
N ALA A 18 87.58 -36.31 58.76
CA ALA A 18 88.33 -36.08 60.00
C ALA A 18 87.90 -37.07 61.11
N SER A 19 86.61 -37.37 61.21
CA SER A 19 86.08 -38.36 62.16
C SER A 19 86.61 -39.77 61.87
N ILE A 20 86.67 -40.17 60.59
CA ILE A 20 87.20 -41.49 60.18
C ILE A 20 88.73 -41.60 60.39
N ARG A 21 89.48 -40.50 60.19
CA ARG A 21 90.92 -40.46 60.53
C ARG A 21 91.18 -40.60 62.02
N GLY A 22 90.30 -40.08 62.87
CA GLY A 22 90.38 -40.24 64.32
C GLY A 22 90.19 -41.69 64.79
N LEU A 23 89.45 -42.51 64.04
CA LEU A 23 89.17 -43.91 64.36
C LEU A 23 90.25 -44.89 63.88
N THR A 24 91.16 -44.46 63.00
CA THR A 24 92.17 -45.34 62.37
C THR A 24 93.58 -45.19 62.94
N LEU A 25 93.83 -44.23 63.86
CA LEU A 25 95.15 -43.98 64.46
C LEU A 25 95.17 -44.16 65.99
N ALA A 26 94.57 -45.25 66.48
CA ALA A 26 94.61 -45.62 67.89
C ALA A 26 94.91 -47.11 68.10
N GLU A 27 96.03 -47.59 67.56
CA GLU A 27 96.66 -48.83 68.04
C GLU A 27 98.18 -48.65 68.16
N ALA A 28 98.66 -48.48 69.40
CA ALA A 28 99.96 -49.00 69.89
C ALA A 28 100.22 -48.52 71.33
N SER A 29 99.51 -49.09 72.32
CA SER A 29 100.11 -49.24 73.66
C SER A 29 99.70 -50.57 74.27
N ALA A 30 100.68 -51.45 74.34
CA ALA A 30 100.57 -52.83 74.75
C ALA A 30 100.30 -52.97 76.26
N LYS A 31 99.25 -53.72 76.62
CA LYS A 31 99.17 -54.53 77.85
C LYS A 31 98.35 -55.81 77.56
N PRO A 32 98.86 -57.02 77.81
CA PRO A 32 98.10 -58.24 77.58
C PRO A 32 97.18 -58.49 78.78
N LYS A 33 95.86 -58.29 78.61
CA LYS A 33 94.85 -58.79 79.54
C LYS A 33 94.00 -59.84 78.84
N LYS A 34 94.08 -61.05 79.38
CA LYS A 34 93.24 -62.25 79.20
C LYS A 34 92.14 -62.13 78.15
N LEU A 35 92.28 -62.91 77.07
CA LEU A 35 91.21 -63.34 76.18
C LEU A 35 90.09 -64.00 77.00
N VAL A 36 89.08 -63.22 77.37
CA VAL A 36 87.76 -63.75 77.71
C VAL A 36 87.16 -64.20 76.39
N ASN A 37 86.81 -65.48 76.31
CA ASN A 37 86.19 -66.11 75.16
C ASN A 37 84.80 -65.49 74.91
N THR A 38 84.75 -64.35 74.21
CA THR A 38 83.53 -63.75 73.67
C THR A 38 83.10 -64.52 72.42
N ARG A 39 82.80 -65.81 72.57
CA ARG A 39 82.20 -66.64 71.52
C ARG A 39 80.78 -67.00 71.91
N ASN A 40 79.95 -65.97 72.03
CA ASN A 40 78.50 -66.10 71.90
C ASN A 40 77.94 -64.83 71.27
N VAL A 41 78.59 -64.37 70.20
CA VAL A 41 78.13 -63.24 69.40
C VAL A 41 77.52 -63.84 68.14
N ASN A 42 76.24 -63.56 67.89
CA ASN A 42 75.59 -63.96 66.66
C ASN A 42 76.16 -63.12 65.52
N TYR A 43 77.02 -63.72 64.70
CA TYR A 43 77.63 -63.07 63.54
C TYR A 43 76.61 -62.78 62.43
N ASP A 44 75.44 -63.42 62.47
CA ASP A 44 74.35 -63.26 61.50
C ASP A 44 73.32 -62.20 61.92
N ALA A 45 73.41 -61.65 63.14
CA ALA A 45 72.45 -60.64 63.63
C ALA A 45 72.36 -59.38 62.73
N GLY A 46 73.47 -59.02 62.07
CA GLY A 46 73.47 -57.94 61.07
C GLY A 46 72.73 -58.32 59.78
N ALA A 47 72.82 -59.59 59.37
CA ALA A 47 72.10 -60.11 58.21
C ALA A 47 70.60 -60.24 58.49
N ASP A 48 70.22 -60.70 59.68
CA ASP A 48 68.82 -60.79 60.13
C ASP A 48 68.16 -59.40 60.21
N MET A 49 68.87 -58.41 60.76
CA MET A 49 68.39 -57.02 60.82
C MET A 49 68.25 -56.40 59.43
N LEU A 50 69.22 -56.64 58.54
CA LEU A 50 69.15 -56.17 57.16
C LEU A 50 67.98 -56.83 56.42
N HIS A 51 67.78 -58.14 56.60
CA HIS A 51 66.70 -58.87 55.98
C HIS A 51 65.33 -58.37 56.46
N HIS A 52 65.17 -58.12 57.76
CA HIS A 52 63.94 -57.55 58.32
C HIS A 52 63.59 -56.20 57.68
N PHE A 53 64.53 -55.24 57.64
CA PHE A 53 64.27 -53.95 57.00
C PHE A 53 64.08 -54.05 55.49
N GLN A 54 64.75 -54.98 54.82
CA GLN A 54 64.55 -55.21 53.39
C GLN A 54 63.13 -55.74 53.11
N MET A 55 62.62 -56.63 53.96
CA MET A 55 61.24 -57.11 53.86
C MET A 55 60.22 -56.01 54.15
N GLU A 56 60.42 -55.22 55.21
CA GLU A 56 59.55 -54.07 55.53
C GLU A 56 59.55 -53.03 54.40
N TRP A 57 60.72 -52.73 53.84
CA TRP A 57 60.85 -51.83 52.70
C TRP A 57 60.10 -52.37 51.48
N ASN A 58 60.22 -53.67 51.19
CA ASN A 58 59.51 -54.28 50.07
C ASN A 58 57.99 -54.20 50.25
N THR A 59 57.48 -54.52 51.44
CA THR A 59 56.05 -54.36 51.74
C THR A 59 55.58 -52.91 51.63
N LEU A 60 56.37 -51.95 52.13
CA LEU A 60 56.03 -50.54 52.00
C LEU A 60 56.00 -50.09 50.54
N HIS A 61 56.92 -50.59 49.72
CA HIS A 61 56.98 -50.29 48.30
C HIS A 61 55.76 -50.85 47.56
N GLU A 62 55.39 -52.11 47.81
CA GLU A 62 54.20 -52.74 47.24
C GLU A 62 52.92 -51.97 47.61
N LEU A 63 52.76 -51.58 48.88
CA LEU A 63 51.62 -50.77 49.33
C LEU A 63 51.61 -49.37 48.69
N ALA A 64 52.78 -48.75 48.51
CA ALA A 64 52.88 -47.45 47.85
C ALA A 64 52.51 -47.54 46.36
N GLU A 65 52.89 -48.62 45.68
CA GLU A 65 52.53 -48.89 44.28
C GLU A 65 51.03 -49.14 44.13
N GLU A 66 50.44 -49.98 44.99
CA GLU A 66 48.99 -50.22 44.99
C GLU A 66 48.20 -48.92 45.26
N ASN A 67 48.67 -48.10 46.20
CA ASN A 67 48.04 -46.81 46.49
C ASN A 67 48.17 -45.83 45.31
N ALA A 68 49.32 -45.79 44.64
CA ALA A 68 49.51 -44.98 43.44
C ALA A 68 48.57 -45.42 42.30
N GLN A 69 48.42 -46.74 42.11
CA GLN A 69 47.50 -47.29 41.11
C GLN A 69 46.04 -46.92 41.42
N LYS A 70 45.60 -47.12 42.67
CA LYS A 70 44.23 -46.73 43.08
C LYS A 70 43.98 -45.23 42.94
N ALA A 71 44.97 -44.40 43.25
CA ALA A 71 44.88 -42.95 43.05
C ALA A 71 44.72 -42.59 41.56
N GLN A 72 45.44 -43.27 40.67
CA GLN A 72 45.32 -43.08 39.22
C GLN A 72 43.96 -43.54 38.69
N GLU A 73 43.43 -44.65 39.18
CA GLU A 73 42.09 -45.13 38.82
C GLU A 73 40.99 -44.15 39.28
N ALA A 74 41.12 -43.62 40.50
CA ALA A 74 40.21 -42.60 41.01
C ALA A 74 40.26 -41.30 40.18
N ASP A 75 41.47 -40.84 39.81
CA ASP A 75 41.67 -39.66 38.97
C ASP A 75 41.00 -39.84 37.59
N ALA A 76 41.16 -41.01 36.96
CA ALA A 76 40.53 -41.31 35.68
C ALA A 76 38.99 -41.27 35.76
N LEU A 77 38.40 -41.80 36.85
CA LEU A 77 36.96 -41.73 37.09
C LEU A 77 36.49 -40.29 37.31
N ILE A 78 37.22 -39.51 38.10
CA ILE A 78 36.90 -38.09 38.36
C ILE A 78 36.96 -37.29 37.06
N ALA A 79 37.99 -37.48 36.24
CA ALA A 79 38.13 -36.82 34.95
C ALA A 79 36.94 -37.13 34.02
N THR A 80 36.53 -38.40 33.96
CA THR A 80 35.37 -38.82 33.14
C THR A 80 34.07 -38.18 33.63
N ILE A 81 33.88 -38.09 34.96
CA ILE A 81 32.70 -37.44 35.55
C ILE A 81 32.71 -35.93 35.25
N HIS A 82 33.87 -35.29 35.39
CA HIS A 82 34.04 -33.87 35.09
C HIS A 82 33.68 -33.55 33.64
N GLU A 83 34.23 -34.31 32.68
CA GLU A 83 33.93 -34.13 31.25
C GLU A 83 32.42 -34.25 30.96
N LYS A 84 31.76 -35.26 31.54
CA LYS A 84 30.31 -35.43 31.38
C LYS A 84 29.53 -34.26 31.97
N LEU A 85 29.89 -33.80 33.17
CA LEU A 85 29.24 -32.67 33.83
C LEU A 85 29.41 -31.39 33.02
N GLU A 86 30.61 -31.14 32.50
CA GLU A 86 30.90 -29.98 31.67
C GLU A 86 30.07 -29.98 30.38
N LEU A 87 29.94 -31.14 29.72
CA LEU A 87 29.11 -31.29 28.53
C LEU A 87 27.62 -31.06 28.83
N GLN A 88 27.11 -31.60 29.93
CA GLN A 88 25.73 -31.38 30.36
C GLN A 88 25.48 -29.91 30.72
N TRP A 89 26.42 -29.28 31.43
CA TRP A 89 26.35 -27.87 31.78
C TRP A 89 26.30 -26.98 30.54
N ASN A 90 27.18 -27.22 29.56
CA ASN A 90 27.21 -26.47 28.30
C ASN A 90 25.91 -26.65 27.50
N SER A 91 25.36 -27.86 27.50
CA SER A 91 24.07 -28.16 26.85
C SER A 91 22.92 -27.39 27.51
N ILE A 92 22.86 -27.39 28.85
CA ILE A 92 21.85 -26.64 29.62
C ILE A 92 22.02 -25.13 29.42
N ALA A 93 23.24 -24.62 29.44
CA ALA A 93 23.52 -23.21 29.22
C ALA A 93 23.06 -22.76 27.82
N THR A 94 23.32 -23.57 26.80
CA THR A 94 22.87 -23.33 25.43
C THR A 94 21.34 -23.34 25.34
N LEU A 95 20.69 -24.35 25.93
CA LEU A 95 19.23 -24.45 25.98
C LEU A 95 18.60 -23.25 26.70
N ASN A 96 19.17 -22.82 27.82
CA ASN A 96 18.67 -21.66 28.55
C ASN A 96 18.82 -20.37 27.71
N SER A 97 19.94 -20.22 27.01
CA SER A 97 20.16 -19.09 26.10
C SER A 97 19.16 -19.09 24.93
N THR A 98 18.84 -20.25 24.36
CA THR A 98 17.84 -20.33 23.28
C THR A 98 16.43 -20.09 23.81
N LEU A 99 16.09 -20.62 24.99
CA LEU A 99 14.79 -20.39 25.63
C LEU A 99 14.58 -18.90 25.97
N ALA A 100 15.62 -18.21 26.41
CA ALA A 100 15.60 -16.76 26.65
C ALA A 100 15.37 -15.92 25.37
N SER A 101 15.55 -16.50 24.19
CA SER A 101 15.26 -15.82 22.91
C SER A 101 13.79 -15.92 22.49
N ILE A 102 13.03 -16.89 23.00
CA ILE A 102 11.62 -17.11 22.63
C ILE A 102 10.74 -15.88 22.90
N PRO A 103 10.83 -15.19 24.06
CA PRO A 103 10.04 -13.98 24.30
C PRO A 103 10.36 -12.87 23.31
N LYS A 104 11.61 -12.75 22.86
CA LYS A 104 12.00 -11.76 21.84
C LYS A 104 11.34 -12.06 20.51
N ILE A 105 11.37 -13.33 20.09
CA ILE A 105 10.69 -13.79 18.87
C ILE A 105 9.18 -13.51 18.98
N ASN A 106 8.57 -13.82 20.13
CA ASN A 106 7.15 -13.58 20.34
C ASN A 106 6.80 -12.08 20.26
N ASN A 107 7.62 -11.21 20.84
CA ASN A 107 7.43 -9.76 20.73
C ASN A 107 7.56 -9.29 19.27
N THR A 108 8.54 -9.78 18.52
CA THR A 108 8.66 -9.43 17.09
C THR A 108 7.47 -9.93 16.27
N ILE A 109 6.91 -11.10 16.61
CA ILE A 109 5.68 -11.60 15.96
C ILE A 109 4.50 -10.70 16.29
N GLN A 110 4.38 -10.24 17.54
CA GLN A 110 3.32 -9.31 17.94
C GLN A 110 3.44 -7.97 17.22
N GLU A 111 4.66 -7.39 17.14
CA GLU A 111 4.91 -6.15 16.41
C GLU A 111 4.53 -6.29 14.92
N LEU A 112 4.89 -7.41 14.29
CA LEU A 112 4.50 -7.70 12.90
C LEU A 112 2.98 -7.85 12.76
N MET A 113 2.32 -8.47 13.74
CA MET A 113 0.87 -8.62 13.74
C MET A 113 0.17 -7.26 13.86
N ASP A 114 0.67 -6.38 14.70
CA ASP A 114 0.16 -5.01 14.86
C ASP A 114 0.37 -4.19 13.58
N GLN A 115 1.53 -4.33 12.93
CA GLN A 115 1.81 -3.69 11.63
C GLN A 115 0.88 -4.21 10.53
N ILE A 116 0.61 -5.51 10.49
CA ILE A 116 -0.35 -6.11 9.55
C ILE A 116 -1.76 -5.56 9.82
N GLY A 117 -2.16 -5.45 11.09
CA GLY A 117 -3.45 -4.86 11.46
C GLY A 117 -3.59 -3.40 11.00
N SER A 118 -2.57 -2.57 11.24
CA SER A 118 -2.55 -1.18 10.75
C SER A 118 -2.57 -1.10 9.22
N LEU A 119 -1.88 -2.02 8.53
CA LEU A 119 -1.90 -2.07 7.07
C LEU A 119 -3.28 -2.45 6.53
N GLN A 120 -3.99 -3.38 7.19
CA GLN A 120 -5.36 -3.73 6.84
C GLN A 120 -6.31 -2.54 7.00
N GLU A 121 -6.21 -1.79 8.10
CA GLU A 121 -7.00 -0.57 8.32
C GLU A 121 -6.75 0.46 7.21
N MET A 122 -5.48 0.71 6.83
CA MET A 122 -5.16 1.61 5.71
C MET A 122 -5.72 1.12 4.37
N PHE A 123 -5.75 -0.19 4.12
CA PHE A 123 -6.36 -0.72 2.91
C PHE A 123 -7.88 -0.52 2.91
N GLU A 124 -8.55 -0.73 4.05
CA GLU A 124 -9.99 -0.44 4.17
C GLU A 124 -10.29 1.05 3.95
N GLU A 125 -9.47 1.96 4.48
CA GLU A 125 -9.61 3.40 4.21
C GLU A 125 -9.44 3.74 2.73
N VAL A 126 -8.44 3.15 2.06
CA VAL A 126 -8.20 3.35 0.62
C VAL A 126 -9.36 2.79 -0.21
N ASP A 127 -9.85 1.59 0.11
CA ASP A 127 -10.98 0.98 -0.60
C ASP A 127 -12.25 1.83 -0.46
N ASN A 128 -12.51 2.36 0.74
CA ASN A 128 -13.62 3.29 0.95
C ASN A 128 -13.45 4.58 0.14
N ALA A 129 -12.26 5.18 0.12
CA ALA A 129 -11.99 6.38 -0.66
C ALA A 129 -12.13 6.14 -2.18
N VAL A 130 -11.77 4.94 -2.65
CA VAL A 130 -11.98 4.53 -4.05
C VAL A 130 -13.47 4.42 -4.37
N PHE A 131 -14.26 3.82 -3.47
CA PHE A 131 -15.71 3.73 -3.63
C PHE A 131 -16.37 5.11 -3.71
N GLU A 132 -16.00 6.03 -2.80
CA GLU A 132 -16.49 7.41 -2.82
C GLU A 132 -16.11 8.15 -4.12
N LEU A 133 -14.92 7.87 -4.67
CA LEU A 133 -14.47 8.47 -5.92
C LEU A 133 -15.24 7.92 -7.13
N GLU A 134 -15.60 6.63 -7.12
CA GLU A 134 -16.45 6.02 -8.15
C GLU A 134 -17.86 6.63 -8.13
N ASP A 135 -18.46 6.78 -6.95
CA ASP A 135 -19.76 7.45 -6.78
C ASP A 135 -19.71 8.90 -7.30
N LEU A 136 -18.64 9.63 -6.99
CA LEU A 136 -18.43 11.00 -7.48
C LEU A 136 -18.31 11.05 -9.01
N GLN A 137 -17.59 10.09 -9.59
CA GLN A 137 -17.42 9.99 -11.04
C GLN A 137 -18.75 9.73 -11.74
N GLU A 138 -19.59 8.83 -11.23
CA GLU A 138 -20.93 8.57 -11.78
C GLU A 138 -21.81 9.84 -11.74
N ILE A 139 -21.76 10.58 -10.63
CA ILE A 139 -22.48 11.86 -10.49
C ILE A 139 -22.01 12.87 -11.54
N LEU A 140 -20.69 12.96 -11.75
CA LEU A 140 -20.11 13.90 -12.72
C LEU A 140 -20.51 13.53 -14.16
N ASP A 141 -20.48 12.25 -14.51
CA ASP A 141 -20.88 11.76 -15.82
C ASP A 141 -22.38 12.02 -16.08
N LEU A 142 -23.23 11.80 -15.06
CA LEU A 142 -24.65 12.14 -15.14
C LEU A 142 -24.87 13.65 -15.35
N GLN A 143 -24.15 14.50 -14.62
CA GLN A 143 -24.23 15.95 -14.77
C GLN A 143 -23.77 16.42 -16.16
N SER A 144 -22.68 15.85 -16.68
CA SER A 144 -22.20 16.13 -18.04
C SER A 144 -23.26 15.76 -19.08
N SER A 145 -23.83 14.56 -18.97
CA SER A 145 -24.91 14.10 -19.87
C SER A 145 -26.15 15.00 -19.81
N GLN A 146 -26.55 15.44 -18.61
CA GLN A 146 -27.65 16.40 -18.45
C GLN A 146 -27.34 17.74 -19.14
N LEU A 147 -26.11 18.23 -19.01
CA LEU A 147 -25.69 19.48 -19.64
C LEU A 147 -25.73 19.37 -21.17
N ASP A 148 -25.22 18.28 -21.72
CA ASP A 148 -25.24 18.00 -23.16
C ASP A 148 -26.67 17.93 -23.70
N HIS A 149 -27.57 17.21 -23.03
CA HIS A 149 -28.98 17.17 -23.41
C HIS A 149 -29.63 18.55 -23.36
N ARG A 150 -29.31 19.36 -22.33
CA ARG A 150 -29.86 20.72 -22.21
C ARG A 150 -29.34 21.63 -23.33
N PHE A 151 -28.07 21.48 -23.71
CA PHE A 151 -27.47 22.20 -24.82
C PHE A 151 -28.11 21.80 -26.16
N GLN A 152 -28.28 20.49 -26.42
CA GLN A 152 -28.97 19.99 -27.61
C GLN A 152 -30.41 20.50 -27.71
N LEU A 153 -31.14 20.54 -26.58
CA LEU A 153 -32.50 21.06 -26.54
C LEU A 153 -32.55 22.56 -26.85
N ALA A 154 -31.60 23.33 -26.34
CA ALA A 154 -31.48 24.76 -26.63
C ALA A 154 -31.21 25.01 -28.13
N LEU A 155 -30.26 24.27 -28.73
CA LEU A 155 -29.97 24.33 -30.16
C LEU A 155 -31.19 23.94 -31.01
N TYR A 156 -31.89 22.87 -30.63
CA TYR A 156 -33.09 22.44 -31.34
C TYR A 156 -34.20 23.50 -31.28
N LYS A 157 -34.41 24.11 -30.11
CA LYS A 157 -35.37 25.21 -29.93
C LYS A 157 -35.01 26.41 -30.80
N GLU A 158 -33.74 26.80 -30.83
CA GLU A 158 -33.27 27.90 -31.66
C GLU A 158 -33.47 27.62 -33.16
N LYS A 159 -33.11 26.40 -33.61
CA LYS A 159 -33.36 25.96 -34.98
C LYS A 159 -34.85 26.03 -35.33
N LYS A 160 -35.73 25.53 -34.48
CA LYS A 160 -37.19 25.59 -34.70
C LYS A 160 -37.73 27.02 -34.73
N LEU A 161 -37.21 27.90 -33.89
CA LEU A 161 -37.57 29.33 -33.94
C LEU A 161 -37.11 29.98 -35.24
N SER A 162 -35.92 29.64 -35.76
CA SER A 162 -35.46 30.14 -37.06
C SER A 162 -36.30 29.62 -38.22
N GLU A 163 -36.68 28.33 -38.22
CA GLU A 163 -37.57 27.73 -39.21
C GLU A 163 -38.95 28.41 -39.20
N LEU A 164 -39.54 28.64 -38.02
CA LEU A 164 -40.81 29.36 -37.90
C LEU A 164 -40.73 30.81 -38.39
N LYS A 165 -39.64 31.52 -38.06
CA LYS A 165 -39.42 32.87 -38.59
C LYS A 165 -39.33 32.86 -40.11
N HIS A 166 -38.60 31.91 -40.68
CA HIS A 166 -38.45 31.77 -42.13
C HIS A 166 -39.80 31.46 -42.81
N VAL A 167 -40.60 30.54 -42.27
CA VAL A 167 -41.94 30.24 -42.80
C VAL A 167 -42.84 31.46 -42.71
N ARG A 168 -42.81 32.20 -41.59
CA ARG A 168 -43.60 33.43 -41.41
C ARG A 168 -43.22 34.51 -42.42
N GLU A 169 -41.92 34.71 -42.65
CA GLU A 169 -41.41 35.66 -43.65
C GLU A 169 -41.84 35.27 -45.06
N LYS A 170 -41.72 33.99 -45.41
CA LYS A 170 -42.17 33.45 -46.70
C LYS A 170 -43.68 33.65 -46.90
N LEU A 171 -44.49 33.32 -45.89
CA LEU A 171 -45.94 33.50 -45.96
C LEU A 171 -46.33 34.97 -46.09
N ALA A 172 -45.66 35.87 -45.37
CA ALA A 172 -45.87 37.31 -45.49
C ALA A 172 -45.51 37.84 -46.89
N SER A 173 -44.41 37.35 -47.47
CA SER A 173 -44.03 37.68 -48.85
C SER A 173 -45.04 37.17 -49.88
N GLU A 174 -45.49 35.92 -49.75
CA GLU A 174 -46.50 35.33 -50.63
C GLU A 174 -47.84 36.07 -50.53
N HIS A 175 -48.25 36.44 -49.31
CA HIS A 175 -49.45 37.25 -49.08
C HIS A 175 -49.32 38.64 -49.74
N ALA A 176 -48.18 39.33 -49.54
CA ALA A 176 -47.93 40.62 -50.17
C ALA A 176 -47.97 40.54 -51.70
N GLU A 177 -47.39 39.49 -52.29
CA GLU A 177 -47.45 39.26 -53.74
C GLU A 177 -48.88 38.96 -54.22
N LYS A 178 -49.66 38.18 -53.46
CA LYS A 178 -51.06 37.88 -53.79
C LYS A 178 -51.94 39.12 -53.73
N VAL A 179 -51.81 39.95 -52.69
CA VAL A 179 -52.52 41.23 -52.57
C VAL A 179 -52.18 42.13 -53.76
N LEU A 180 -50.89 42.28 -54.06
CA LEU A 180 -50.43 43.13 -55.14
C LEU A 180 -50.88 42.62 -56.53
N ARG A 181 -51.02 41.30 -56.72
CA ARG A 181 -51.66 40.72 -57.92
C ARG A 181 -53.14 41.08 -58.00
N HIS A 182 -53.89 40.91 -56.91
CA HIS A 182 -55.30 41.27 -56.86
C HIS A 182 -55.54 42.77 -57.09
N GLU A 183 -54.71 43.64 -56.52
CA GLU A 183 -54.77 45.08 -56.75
C GLU A 183 -54.56 45.41 -58.23
N ARG A 184 -53.54 44.83 -58.89
CA ARG A 184 -53.32 45.04 -60.33
C ARG A 184 -54.47 44.51 -61.19
N GLU A 185 -55.06 43.37 -60.83
CA GLU A 185 -56.23 42.82 -61.53
C GLU A 185 -57.43 43.75 -61.40
N GLN A 186 -57.70 44.27 -60.19
CA GLN A 186 -58.75 45.27 -59.97
C GLN A 186 -58.47 46.56 -60.73
N GLU A 187 -57.24 47.07 -60.72
CA GLU A 187 -56.87 48.27 -61.48
C GLU A 187 -57.08 48.10 -62.99
N LYS A 188 -56.72 46.93 -63.55
CA LYS A 188 -56.99 46.63 -64.97
C LYS A 188 -58.49 46.61 -65.25
N LEU A 189 -59.27 45.93 -64.41
CA LEU A 189 -60.71 45.81 -64.58
C LEU A 189 -61.41 47.18 -64.47
N LEU A 190 -60.95 48.03 -63.54
CA LEU A 190 -61.41 49.42 -63.42
C LEU A 190 -61.02 50.26 -64.65
N ARG A 191 -59.82 50.08 -65.19
CA ARG A 191 -59.35 50.77 -66.40
C ARG A 191 -60.14 50.36 -67.63
N GLU A 192 -60.34 49.07 -67.86
CA GLU A 192 -61.17 48.53 -68.96
C GLU A 192 -62.61 49.04 -68.85
N ARG A 193 -63.16 49.10 -67.63
CA ARG A 193 -64.48 49.68 -67.38
C ARG A 193 -64.51 51.18 -67.70
N GLN A 194 -63.46 51.92 -67.33
CA GLN A 194 -63.34 53.35 -67.66
C GLN A 194 -63.23 53.57 -69.17
N GLU A 195 -62.42 52.77 -69.88
CA GLU A 195 -62.27 52.83 -71.33
C GLU A 195 -63.59 52.52 -72.05
N THR A 196 -64.31 51.47 -71.61
CA THR A 196 -65.65 51.15 -72.14
C THR A 196 -66.64 52.29 -71.93
N PHE A 197 -66.66 52.90 -70.74
CA PHE A 197 -67.51 54.06 -70.47
C PHE A 197 -67.11 55.30 -71.27
N GLU A 198 -65.81 55.51 -71.50
CA GLU A 198 -65.31 56.61 -72.31
C GLU A 198 -65.65 56.42 -73.80
N GLU A 199 -65.58 55.19 -74.31
CA GLU A 199 -66.00 54.84 -75.67
C GLU A 199 -67.51 55.03 -75.84
N ALA A 200 -68.33 54.51 -74.93
CA ALA A 200 -69.76 54.75 -74.91
C ALA A 200 -70.10 56.25 -74.84
N PHE A 201 -69.38 57.03 -74.02
CA PHE A 201 -69.55 58.47 -73.95
C PHE A 201 -69.15 59.18 -75.26
N LYS A 202 -68.08 58.75 -75.93
CA LYS A 202 -67.68 59.29 -77.24
C LYS A 202 -68.71 58.96 -78.32
N GLU A 203 -69.29 57.77 -78.29
CA GLU A 203 -70.40 57.39 -79.16
C GLU A 203 -71.63 58.28 -78.89
N GLU A 204 -72.05 58.45 -77.63
CA GLU A 204 -73.13 59.35 -77.24
C GLU A 204 -72.88 60.80 -77.65
N LEU A 205 -71.64 61.29 -77.50
CA LEU A 205 -71.24 62.63 -77.93
C LEU A 205 -71.30 62.78 -79.46
N ASN A 206 -70.93 61.74 -80.20
CA ASN A 206 -71.00 61.71 -81.66
C ASN A 206 -72.45 61.61 -82.16
N GLU A 207 -73.30 60.85 -81.48
CA GLU A 207 -74.74 60.84 -81.72
C GLU A 207 -75.34 62.23 -81.45
N TYR A 208 -75.02 62.86 -80.30
CA TYR A 208 -75.45 64.21 -79.98
C TYR A 208 -75.04 65.24 -81.05
N LYS A 209 -73.81 65.16 -81.56
CA LYS A 209 -73.34 66.03 -82.66
C LYS A 209 -74.14 65.82 -83.97
N LYS A 210 -74.70 64.63 -84.20
CA LYS A 210 -75.47 64.29 -85.40
C LYS A 210 -76.95 64.62 -85.28
N THR A 211 -77.55 64.53 -84.09
CA THR A 211 -79.00 64.67 -83.87
C THR A 211 -79.42 65.88 -83.02
N GLY A 212 -78.50 66.55 -82.32
CA GLY A 212 -78.76 67.77 -81.56
C GLY A 212 -79.53 67.59 -80.23
N SER A 213 -79.77 66.35 -79.79
CA SER A 213 -80.48 66.04 -78.54
C SER A 213 -79.79 64.90 -77.79
N VAL A 214 -79.57 65.06 -76.49
CA VAL A 214 -78.96 64.03 -75.63
C VAL A 214 -80.02 62.96 -75.31
N PRO A 215 -79.70 61.65 -75.41
CA PRO A 215 -80.59 60.61 -74.91
C PRO A 215 -80.80 60.80 -73.39
N LYS A 216 -82.06 60.92 -72.95
CA LYS A 216 -82.36 60.84 -71.52
C LYS A 216 -81.99 59.44 -71.06
N THR A 217 -80.97 59.31 -70.22
CA THR A 217 -80.70 58.08 -69.47
C THR A 217 -82.03 57.57 -68.92
N PRO A 218 -82.37 56.28 -69.07
CA PRO A 218 -83.53 55.75 -68.40
C PRO A 218 -83.30 55.93 -66.90
N SER A 219 -84.05 56.87 -66.34
CA SER A 219 -84.37 56.92 -64.92
C SER A 219 -85.09 55.61 -64.61
N ASN A 220 -84.33 54.54 -64.38
CA ASN A 220 -84.81 53.45 -63.54
C ASN A 220 -84.89 54.04 -62.14
N SER A 221 -86.07 54.57 -61.83
CA SER A 221 -86.55 54.77 -60.48
C SER A 221 -86.77 53.40 -59.83
N GLN A 222 -85.72 52.60 -59.72
CA GLN A 222 -85.59 51.68 -58.63
C GLN A 222 -84.73 52.39 -57.61
N LYS A 223 -85.39 52.81 -56.52
CA LYS A 223 -84.76 53.04 -55.23
C LYS A 223 -83.79 51.88 -55.01
N GLY A 224 -82.50 52.10 -55.26
CA GLY A 224 -81.48 51.28 -54.64
C GLY A 224 -81.67 51.43 -53.12
N PRO A 225 -81.37 50.39 -52.33
CA PRO A 225 -81.49 50.50 -50.88
C PRO A 225 -80.68 51.73 -50.42
N SER A 226 -81.31 52.58 -49.61
CA SER A 226 -80.60 53.65 -48.91
C SER A 226 -79.47 53.00 -48.12
N LEU A 227 -78.33 53.69 -47.94
CA LEU A 227 -77.22 53.22 -47.10
C LEU A 227 -77.64 52.95 -45.64
N GLU A 228 -78.86 53.36 -45.25
CA GLU A 228 -79.51 53.07 -43.97
C GLU A 228 -80.13 51.66 -43.90
N GLU A 229 -80.22 50.91 -45.01
CA GLU A 229 -80.88 49.60 -45.12
C GLU A 229 -79.90 48.44 -45.41
N ILE A 230 -78.58 48.72 -45.47
CA ILE A 230 -77.55 47.67 -45.46
C ILE A 230 -77.36 47.22 -44.00
N VAL A 231 -78.12 46.21 -43.60
CA VAL A 231 -77.71 45.37 -42.47
C VAL A 231 -76.56 44.52 -42.98
N LEU A 232 -75.34 44.82 -42.51
CA LEU A 232 -74.24 43.87 -42.59
C LEU A 232 -74.65 42.69 -41.70
N ASP A 233 -75.20 41.63 -42.30
CA ASP A 233 -75.30 40.34 -41.63
C ASP A 233 -73.88 39.95 -41.23
N SER A 234 -73.58 40.21 -39.97
CA SER A 234 -72.33 39.87 -39.33
C SER A 234 -72.46 38.39 -38.99
N ASP A 235 -72.38 37.53 -40.01
CA ASP A 235 -72.29 36.09 -39.79
C ASP A 235 -70.94 35.83 -39.11
N SER A 236 -70.98 35.76 -37.77
CA SER A 236 -69.81 35.45 -36.94
C SER A 236 -69.24 34.07 -37.27
N ALA A 237 -70.01 33.22 -37.96
CA ALA A 237 -69.58 31.91 -38.43
C ALA A 237 -68.46 31.99 -39.48
N ASP A 238 -68.54 32.91 -40.44
CA ASP A 238 -67.50 33.10 -41.47
C ASP A 238 -66.20 33.66 -40.85
N TYR A 239 -66.33 34.51 -39.84
CA TYR A 239 -65.20 35.05 -39.09
C TYR A 239 -64.53 33.96 -38.21
N ASP A 240 -65.32 33.07 -37.60
CA ASP A 240 -64.84 31.94 -36.81
C ASP A 240 -64.23 30.81 -37.66
N GLU A 241 -64.63 30.69 -38.93
CA GLU A 241 -64.00 29.78 -39.89
C GLU A 241 -62.67 30.34 -40.41
N PHE A 242 -62.61 31.64 -40.72
CA PHE A 242 -61.37 32.32 -41.10
C PHE A 242 -60.28 32.32 -40.01
N LEU A 243 -60.65 32.32 -38.73
CA LEU A 243 -59.71 32.28 -37.60
C LEU A 243 -59.20 30.88 -37.25
N LYS A 244 -59.68 29.82 -37.92
CA LYS A 244 -59.27 28.42 -37.70
C LYS A 244 -58.26 27.89 -38.75
N GLU A 245 -58.00 28.63 -39.82
CA GLU A 245 -56.86 28.41 -40.75
C GLU A 245 -55.62 29.19 -40.31
#